data_AF-A0AAW6NJ64-F1
#
_entry.id   AF-A0AAW6NJ64-F1
#
_cell.length_a   1.000
_cell.length_b   1.000
_cell.length_c   1.000
_cell.angle_alpha   90.00
_cell.angle_beta   90.00
_cell.angle_gamma   90.00
#
_symmetry.space_group_name_H-M   'P 1'
#
loop_
_entity.id
_entity.type
_entity.pdbx_description
1 polymer ?
#
loop_
_entity_poly.entity_id
_entity_poly.type
_entity_poly.pdbx_seq_one_letter_code
_entity_poly.pdbx_strand_id
1 'polypeptide(L)'
;GTEMWQPSLASAAAGTSPLEEDKVACDKHSGPQYLAEGSKSVFINGQPAVRAKDRTTCEGTVSDDVSPNVIIGGDTLTVRDIKSGKTPGLALGMIALSLLRGRPGKILKNMPCALAAAGGGMLADMAVNAVFGSSHPVHAATGVKVLNDDDELDFSLPGRFPLRWQRSYNSLTTREGLFGLGWATTFDSYLTLEENNATWFDETGRELSFELPPVDRAFYSISEGIIIRRNESGDVAIADDDGAVWRLYKPTRANPSILRLASLSDEYGNALL
;
A
#
# COMPACT_ATOMS: atom_id res chain seq x y z
N GLY A 1 8.76 12.27 1.56
CA GLY A 1 7.71 11.58 0.79
C GLY A 1 8.01 10.11 0.77
N THR A 2 8.99 9.71 -0.05
CA THR A 2 9.44 8.33 -0.28
C THR A 2 9.79 7.49 0.95
N GLU A 3 10.24 8.11 2.04
CA GLU A 3 10.58 7.39 3.29
C GLU A 3 9.39 6.71 3.97
N MET A 4 8.16 7.15 3.70
CA MET A 4 6.97 6.56 4.33
C MET A 4 6.60 5.19 3.77
N TRP A 5 7.00 4.87 2.52
CA TRP A 5 6.65 3.62 1.83
C TRP A 5 7.85 2.74 1.47
N GLN A 6 9.06 3.30 1.34
CA GLN A 6 10.31 2.54 1.24
C GLN A 6 11.30 3.05 2.29
N PRO A 7 11.23 2.56 3.55
CA PRO A 7 12.18 2.98 4.56
C PRO A 7 13.59 2.59 4.12
N SER A 8 14.52 3.54 4.24
CA SER A 8 15.94 3.25 4.13
C SER A 8 16.35 2.37 5.30
N LEU A 9 16.70 1.11 5.02
CA LEU A 9 17.18 0.16 6.02
C LEU A 9 18.64 0.43 6.40
N ALA A 10 19.39 1.08 5.50
CA ALA A 10 20.74 1.59 5.74
C ALA A 10 21.04 2.72 4.75
N SER A 11 21.78 3.73 5.19
CA SER A 11 22.26 4.82 4.34
C SER A 11 23.73 4.61 3.95
N ALA A 12 24.14 5.16 2.81
CA ALA A 12 25.54 5.18 2.40
C ALA A 12 26.42 5.86 3.47
N ALA A 13 27.57 5.25 3.78
CA ALA A 13 28.52 5.80 4.74
C ALA A 13 29.17 7.10 4.22
N ALA A 14 29.47 8.02 5.12
CA ALA A 14 30.13 9.28 4.75
C ALA A 14 31.51 9.01 4.09
N GLY A 15 31.75 9.64 2.94
CA GLY A 15 33.02 9.51 2.19
C GLY A 15 33.06 8.36 1.17
N THR A 16 31.96 7.63 0.96
CA THR A 16 31.86 6.62 -0.10
C THR A 16 31.24 7.20 -1.37
N SER A 17 31.82 6.92 -2.54
CA SER A 17 31.26 7.27 -3.85
C SER A 17 30.81 6.00 -4.60
N PRO A 18 29.52 5.85 -4.95
CA PRO A 18 29.05 4.67 -5.67
C PRO A 18 29.49 4.69 -7.14
N LEU A 19 29.79 3.51 -7.70
CA LEU A 19 30.08 3.31 -9.11
C LEU A 19 28.99 2.47 -9.80
N GLU A 20 28.79 2.65 -11.10
CA GLU A 20 27.72 1.96 -11.86
C GLU A 20 28.09 0.53 -12.30
N GLU A 21 29.26 0.03 -11.92
CA GLU A 21 29.78 -1.27 -12.36
C GLU A 21 29.11 -2.46 -11.66
N ASP A 22 28.58 -2.26 -10.44
CA ASP A 22 27.99 -3.31 -9.61
C ASP A 22 26.48 -3.49 -9.81
N LYS A 23 26.03 -3.66 -11.07
CA LYS A 23 24.60 -3.85 -11.38
C LYS A 23 24.13 -5.25 -10.99
N VAL A 24 22.97 -5.30 -10.35
CA VAL A 24 22.26 -6.52 -9.99
C VAL A 24 21.07 -6.70 -10.91
N ALA A 25 21.00 -7.85 -11.58
CA ALA A 25 19.80 -8.25 -12.31
C ALA A 25 18.69 -8.54 -11.30
N CYS A 26 17.64 -7.72 -11.31
CA CYS A 26 16.49 -7.86 -10.43
C CYS A 26 15.22 -7.82 -11.25
N ASP A 27 14.55 -8.97 -11.37
CA ASP A 27 13.27 -9.07 -12.10
C ASP A 27 12.07 -8.76 -11.19
N LYS A 28 12.30 -8.56 -9.89
CA LYS A 28 11.25 -8.31 -8.88
C LYS A 28 10.94 -6.83 -8.65
N HIS A 29 11.82 -5.93 -9.08
CA HIS A 29 11.69 -4.50 -8.86
C HIS A 29 12.12 -3.75 -10.11
N SER A 30 11.39 -2.69 -10.48
CA SER A 30 11.78 -1.86 -11.62
C SER A 30 12.98 -0.97 -11.30
N GLY A 31 13.76 -0.62 -12.33
CA GLY A 31 14.96 0.21 -12.21
C GLY A 31 16.24 -0.58 -11.87
N PRO A 32 17.43 0.00 -12.16
CA PRO A 32 18.70 -0.68 -11.94
C PRO A 32 18.96 -0.85 -10.44
N GLN A 33 19.19 -2.09 -10.02
CA GLN A 33 19.61 -2.42 -8.66
C GLN A 33 21.13 -2.58 -8.63
N TYR A 34 21.71 -2.37 -7.44
CA TYR A 34 23.15 -2.45 -7.26
C TYR A 34 23.53 -3.18 -5.99
N LEU A 35 24.77 -3.67 -5.93
CA LEU A 35 25.38 -4.04 -4.65
C LEU A 35 25.49 -2.77 -3.78
N ALA A 36 25.07 -2.89 -2.53
CA ALA A 36 25.00 -1.78 -1.60
C ALA A 36 25.95 -1.94 -0.41
N GLU A 37 26.42 -3.16 -0.15
CA GLU A 37 27.35 -3.49 0.93
C GLU A 37 28.60 -4.22 0.43
N GLY A 38 29.70 -4.06 1.16
CA GLY A 38 30.95 -4.81 0.96
C GLY A 38 31.91 -4.65 2.14
N SER A 39 33.14 -5.15 2.01
CA SER A 39 34.18 -5.07 3.05
C SER A 39 34.77 -3.67 3.19
N LYS A 40 34.90 -3.20 4.44
CA LYS A 40 35.57 -1.94 4.77
C LYS A 40 37.10 -2.00 4.61
N SER A 41 37.70 -3.19 4.61
CA SER A 41 39.17 -3.37 4.63
C SER A 41 39.73 -4.10 3.42
N VAL A 42 38.89 -4.77 2.64
CA VAL A 42 39.31 -5.53 1.45
C VAL A 42 38.70 -4.89 0.21
N PHE A 43 39.53 -4.58 -0.76
CA PHE A 43 39.12 -3.91 -1.99
C PHE A 43 39.51 -4.74 -3.22
N ILE A 44 38.60 -4.86 -4.18
CA ILE A 44 38.84 -5.47 -5.50
C ILE A 44 38.61 -4.37 -6.52
N ASN A 45 39.60 -4.12 -7.39
CA ASN A 45 39.56 -3.02 -8.37
C ASN A 45 39.28 -1.65 -7.73
N GLY A 46 39.73 -1.44 -6.49
CA GLY A 46 39.51 -0.20 -5.74
C GLY A 46 38.13 -0.05 -5.10
N GLN A 47 37.25 -1.06 -5.21
CA GLN A 47 35.91 -1.06 -4.64
C GLN A 47 35.78 -2.04 -3.47
N PRO A 48 34.95 -1.78 -2.45
CA PRO A 48 34.70 -2.70 -1.34
C PRO A 48 34.34 -4.10 -1.83
N ALA A 49 35.07 -5.11 -1.37
CA ALA A 49 34.86 -6.48 -1.81
C ALA A 49 33.55 -7.05 -1.22
N VAL A 50 32.62 -7.41 -2.08
CA VAL A 50 31.31 -7.97 -1.70
C VAL A 50 31.43 -9.44 -1.28
N ARG A 51 30.65 -9.84 -0.28
CA ARG A 51 30.66 -11.16 0.35
C ARG A 51 29.28 -11.79 0.30
N ALA A 52 29.22 -13.08 0.63
CA ALA A 52 27.97 -13.74 0.95
C ALA A 52 27.21 -12.94 2.04
N LYS A 53 25.88 -12.86 1.90
CA LYS A 53 24.96 -12.12 2.79
C LYS A 53 25.04 -10.60 2.76
N ASP A 54 26.02 -9.99 2.09
CA ASP A 54 26.00 -8.54 1.86
C ASP A 54 24.77 -8.18 1.00
N ARG A 55 24.18 -7.02 1.28
CA ARG A 55 22.88 -6.61 0.71
C ARG A 55 23.00 -5.78 -0.57
N THR A 56 21.95 -5.85 -1.38
CA THR A 56 21.72 -4.98 -2.54
C THR A 56 20.84 -3.78 -2.15
N THR A 57 20.70 -2.82 -3.06
CA THR A 57 19.84 -1.64 -2.89
C THR A 57 18.35 -1.98 -2.69
N CYS A 58 17.93 -3.21 -3.01
CA CYS A 58 16.59 -3.75 -2.80
C CYS A 58 16.52 -4.83 -1.71
N GLU A 59 17.41 -4.82 -0.71
CA GLU A 59 17.41 -5.78 0.42
C GLU A 59 17.70 -7.25 0.04
N GLY A 60 17.88 -7.56 -1.25
CA GLY A 60 18.36 -8.87 -1.69
C GLY A 60 19.73 -9.16 -1.11
N THR A 61 20.03 -10.42 -0.80
CA THR A 61 21.33 -10.84 -0.26
C THR A 61 22.10 -11.66 -1.28
N VAL A 62 23.42 -11.50 -1.30
CA VAL A 62 24.31 -12.36 -2.09
C VAL A 62 24.26 -13.78 -1.54
N SER A 63 24.20 -14.77 -2.44
CA SER A 63 24.11 -16.19 -2.11
C SER A 63 25.20 -16.65 -1.15
N ASP A 64 24.86 -17.61 -0.29
CA ASP A 64 25.82 -18.33 0.56
C ASP A 64 26.58 -19.43 -0.22
N ASP A 65 26.17 -19.71 -1.46
CA ASP A 65 26.87 -20.63 -2.36
C ASP A 65 28.11 -19.97 -2.95
N VAL A 66 29.13 -19.81 -2.12
CA VAL A 66 30.43 -19.22 -2.45
C VAL A 66 31.54 -20.24 -2.25
N SER A 67 32.67 -20.04 -2.93
CA SER A 67 33.84 -20.92 -2.80
C SER A 67 34.31 -21.00 -1.34
N PRO A 68 34.45 -22.21 -0.76
CA PRO A 68 34.93 -22.38 0.61
C PRO A 68 36.40 -21.98 0.80
N ASN A 69 37.13 -21.78 -0.31
CA ASN A 69 38.55 -21.47 -0.31
C ASN A 69 38.85 -19.96 -0.29
N VAL A 70 37.83 -19.10 -0.40
CA VAL A 70 38.00 -17.65 -0.45
C VAL A 70 37.22 -17.01 0.68
N ILE A 71 37.95 -16.38 1.61
CA ILE A 71 37.39 -15.71 2.78
C ILE A 71 37.77 -14.23 2.72
N ILE A 72 36.76 -13.37 2.71
CA ILE A 72 36.92 -11.91 2.69
C ILE A 72 36.53 -11.38 4.07
N GLY A 73 37.51 -10.88 4.81
CA GLY A 73 37.32 -10.30 6.14
C GLY A 73 36.92 -8.83 6.14
N GLY A 74 36.82 -8.23 7.33
CA GLY A 74 36.52 -6.81 7.54
C GLY A 74 35.08 -6.51 7.94
N ASP A 75 34.86 -5.34 8.53
CA ASP A 75 33.52 -4.86 8.85
C ASP A 75 32.72 -4.56 7.58
N THR A 76 31.39 -4.59 7.68
CA THR A 76 30.50 -4.21 6.58
C THR A 76 30.52 -2.69 6.36
N LEU A 77 30.64 -2.27 5.10
CA LEU A 77 30.54 -0.90 4.65
C LEU A 77 29.38 -0.78 3.67
N THR A 78 28.42 0.09 3.98
CA THR A 78 27.30 0.42 3.08
C THR A 78 27.71 1.58 2.16
N VAL A 79 27.74 1.34 0.86
CA VAL A 79 28.13 2.32 -0.18
C VAL A 79 26.95 2.96 -0.90
N ARG A 80 25.76 2.36 -0.78
CA ARG A 80 24.50 2.85 -1.34
C ARG A 80 23.37 2.65 -0.35
N ASP A 81 22.36 3.50 -0.45
CA ASP A 81 21.17 3.34 0.38
C ASP A 81 20.47 2.01 0.06
N ILE A 82 20.13 1.27 1.11
CA ILE A 82 19.38 0.01 1.02
C ILE A 82 17.93 0.34 1.31
N LYS A 83 17.07 0.10 0.33
CA LYS A 83 15.63 0.19 0.48
C LYS A 83 15.07 -1.20 0.75
N SER A 84 14.02 -1.28 1.58
CA SER A 84 13.28 -2.52 1.79
C SER A 84 12.72 -3.03 0.47
N GLY A 85 13.24 -4.17 -0.02
CA GLY A 85 12.75 -4.84 -1.23
C GLY A 85 11.87 -6.05 -0.93
N LYS A 86 11.29 -6.09 0.28
CA LYS A 86 10.04 -6.80 0.50
C LYS A 86 8.93 -6.12 -0.32
N THR A 87 8.87 -6.46 -1.60
CA THR A 87 7.64 -6.34 -2.38
C THR A 87 6.56 -7.19 -1.67
N PRO A 88 5.31 -6.71 -1.54
CA PRO A 88 4.20 -7.42 -0.89
C PRO A 88 3.79 -8.75 -1.57
N GLY A 89 4.59 -9.29 -2.49
CA GLY A 89 4.35 -10.54 -3.22
C GLY A 89 4.50 -11.84 -2.43
N LEU A 90 4.88 -11.83 -1.15
CA LEU A 90 4.78 -13.03 -0.29
C LEU A 90 3.37 -13.24 0.30
N ALA A 91 2.44 -12.30 0.10
CA ALA A 91 1.05 -12.47 0.50
C ALA A 91 0.25 -13.39 -0.46
N LEU A 92 0.63 -13.46 -1.75
CA LEU A 92 -0.09 -14.23 -2.76
C LEU A 92 -0.12 -15.75 -2.46
N GLY A 93 0.92 -16.30 -1.82
CA GLY A 93 0.95 -17.71 -1.39
C GLY A 93 0.05 -18.03 -0.19
N MET A 94 -0.32 -17.03 0.61
CA MET A 94 -1.15 -17.18 1.82
C MET A 94 -2.64 -16.93 1.57
N ILE A 95 -3.01 -16.34 0.42
CA ILE A 95 -4.40 -16.14 0.00
C ILE A 95 -5.09 -17.50 -0.24
N ALA A 96 -4.39 -18.46 -0.84
CA ALA A 96 -4.94 -19.81 -1.06
C ALA A 96 -5.18 -20.59 0.25
N LEU A 97 -4.37 -20.36 1.30
CA LEU A 97 -4.50 -21.08 2.57
C LEU A 97 -5.54 -20.43 3.51
N SER A 98 -5.79 -19.13 3.37
CA SER A 98 -6.78 -18.40 4.18
C SER A 98 -8.22 -18.63 3.71
N LEU A 99 -8.42 -19.00 2.44
CA LEU A 99 -9.71 -19.50 1.93
C LEU A 99 -10.09 -20.90 2.48
N LEU A 100 -9.14 -21.62 3.10
CA LEU A 100 -9.36 -22.98 3.62
C LEU A 100 -9.59 -23.06 5.14
N ARG A 101 -9.33 -22.00 5.91
CA ARG A 101 -9.52 -22.01 7.38
C ARG A 101 -10.12 -20.71 7.89
N GLY A 102 -11.44 -20.59 7.78
CA GLY A 102 -12.20 -19.53 8.43
C GLY A 102 -12.17 -19.63 9.95
N ARG A 103 -11.79 -18.52 10.63
CA ARG A 103 -12.37 -17.95 11.86
C ARG A 103 -11.49 -16.83 12.45
N PRO A 104 -12.04 -15.92 13.31
CA PRO A 104 -12.01 -14.48 13.02
C PRO A 104 -11.36 -13.62 14.11
N GLY A 105 -10.92 -12.42 13.74
CA GLY A 105 -10.75 -11.29 14.65
C GLY A 105 -12.06 -10.50 14.75
N LYS A 106 -12.41 -10.02 15.94
CA LYS A 106 -13.72 -9.41 16.28
C LYS A 106 -13.99 -8.15 15.45
N ILE A 107 -14.98 -8.23 14.56
CA ILE A 107 -15.65 -7.07 13.95
C ILE A 107 -17.05 -7.02 14.57
N LEU A 108 -17.28 -6.07 15.48
CA LEU A 108 -18.57 -5.89 16.13
C LEU A 108 -19.16 -4.52 15.81
N LYS A 109 -20.25 -4.58 15.03
CA LYS A 109 -21.50 -3.82 15.06
C LYS A 109 -21.45 -2.29 15.23
N ASN A 110 -21.93 -1.60 14.20
CA ASN A 110 -22.92 -0.51 14.30
C ASN A 110 -23.65 -0.26 12.97
N MET A 111 -24.53 -1.20 12.58
CA MET A 111 -25.49 -1.00 11.48
C MET A 111 -26.90 -1.41 11.94
N PRO A 112 -27.77 -0.48 12.38
CA PRO A 112 -29.07 -0.84 12.96
C PRO A 112 -30.13 -1.29 11.96
N CYS A 113 -29.89 -1.27 10.64
CA CYS A 113 -30.94 -1.54 9.65
C CYS A 113 -30.75 -2.77 8.75
N ALA A 114 -29.64 -3.50 8.85
CA ALA A 114 -29.43 -4.71 8.02
C ALA A 114 -29.94 -6.01 8.67
N LEU A 115 -30.35 -5.98 9.95
CA LEU A 115 -30.69 -7.21 10.70
C LEU A 115 -32.12 -7.72 10.50
N ALA A 116 -32.97 -7.03 9.73
CA ALA A 116 -34.37 -7.43 9.56
C ALA A 116 -34.59 -8.47 8.45
N ALA A 117 -33.59 -8.76 7.62
CA ALA A 117 -33.79 -9.58 6.41
C ALA A 117 -32.63 -10.53 6.09
N ALA A 118 -32.19 -11.38 7.04
CA ALA A 118 -31.52 -12.66 6.72
C ALA A 118 -31.19 -13.43 8.00
N GLY A 119 -32.02 -14.43 8.34
CA GLY A 119 -31.55 -15.52 9.20
C GLY A 119 -30.56 -16.38 8.41
N GLY A 120 -29.34 -16.58 8.94
CA GLY A 120 -28.44 -17.64 8.44
C GLY A 120 -27.06 -17.21 7.91
N GLY A 121 -26.31 -16.40 8.66
CA GLY A 121 -24.90 -16.60 9.07
C GLY A 121 -23.76 -17.04 8.13
N MET A 122 -23.93 -17.41 6.86
CA MET A 122 -22.79 -17.81 5.99
C MET A 122 -22.88 -17.41 4.52
N LEU A 123 -24.00 -16.85 4.04
CA LEU A 123 -24.15 -16.40 2.64
C LEU A 123 -24.03 -14.88 2.46
N ALA A 124 -23.97 -14.11 3.55
CA ALA A 124 -23.96 -12.65 3.49
C ALA A 124 -22.60 -12.09 3.00
N ASP A 125 -21.47 -12.66 3.43
CA ASP A 125 -20.15 -12.10 3.09
C ASP A 125 -19.72 -12.35 1.64
N MET A 126 -20.06 -13.51 1.05
CA MET A 126 -19.85 -13.72 -0.39
C MET A 126 -20.74 -12.82 -1.24
N ALA A 127 -21.93 -12.46 -0.74
CA ALA A 127 -22.79 -11.51 -1.42
C ALA A 127 -22.16 -10.11 -1.42
N VAL A 128 -21.67 -9.60 -0.28
CA VAL A 128 -21.11 -8.23 -0.16
C VAL A 128 -19.91 -7.97 -1.10
N ASN A 129 -19.05 -8.94 -1.37
CA ASN A 129 -17.95 -8.76 -2.33
C ASN A 129 -18.37 -8.96 -3.80
N ALA A 130 -19.39 -9.77 -4.08
CA ALA A 130 -19.99 -9.86 -5.42
C ALA A 130 -20.92 -8.65 -5.74
N VAL A 131 -21.35 -7.91 -4.71
CA VAL A 131 -22.29 -6.77 -4.75
C VAL A 131 -21.71 -5.53 -5.47
N PHE A 132 -20.40 -5.33 -5.47
CA PHE A 132 -19.75 -4.14 -6.05
C PHE A 132 -19.00 -4.38 -7.37
N GLY A 133 -18.97 -5.64 -7.87
CA GLY A 133 -18.33 -6.03 -9.14
C GLY A 133 -19.31 -6.32 -10.29
N SER A 134 -20.57 -5.91 -10.16
CA SER A 134 -21.63 -6.21 -11.12
C SER A 134 -21.64 -5.21 -12.29
N SER A 135 -21.54 -5.71 -13.53
CA SER A 135 -21.63 -4.97 -14.80
C SER A 135 -23.05 -4.46 -15.14
N HIS A 136 -23.88 -4.23 -14.13
CA HIS A 136 -25.22 -3.68 -14.28
C HIS A 136 -25.41 -2.58 -13.23
N PRO A 137 -25.92 -1.40 -13.64
CA PRO A 137 -25.95 -0.21 -12.79
C PRO A 137 -26.90 -0.32 -11.60
N VAL A 138 -27.73 -1.37 -11.53
CA VAL A 138 -28.71 -1.60 -10.46
C VAL A 138 -28.45 -2.95 -9.81
N HIS A 139 -28.18 -2.91 -8.51
CA HIS A 139 -27.98 -4.08 -7.68
C HIS A 139 -29.32 -4.80 -7.44
N ALA A 140 -29.53 -5.95 -8.09
CA ALA A 140 -30.82 -6.64 -8.10
C ALA A 140 -31.30 -7.11 -6.70
N ALA A 141 -30.39 -7.35 -5.75
CA ALA A 141 -30.74 -7.83 -4.41
C ALA A 141 -30.97 -6.71 -3.36
N THR A 142 -30.56 -5.46 -3.62
CA THR A 142 -30.76 -4.32 -2.69
C THR A 142 -31.44 -3.10 -3.34
N GLY A 143 -31.58 -3.09 -4.67
CA GLY A 143 -32.14 -1.97 -5.44
C GLY A 143 -31.20 -0.76 -5.58
N VAL A 144 -29.95 -0.86 -5.13
CA VAL A 144 -28.99 0.25 -5.12
C VAL A 144 -28.45 0.50 -6.52
N LYS A 145 -28.38 1.78 -6.92
CA LYS A 145 -27.72 2.16 -8.18
C LYS A 145 -26.26 2.51 -7.92
N VAL A 146 -25.34 1.80 -8.57
CA VAL A 146 -23.88 2.04 -8.50
C VAL A 146 -23.36 2.28 -9.90
N LEU A 147 -22.59 3.36 -10.06
CA LEU A 147 -22.04 3.80 -11.35
C LEU A 147 -20.53 4.02 -11.21
N ASN A 148 -19.74 2.95 -11.37
CA ASN A 148 -18.32 2.90 -11.07
C ASN A 148 -17.51 2.06 -12.09
N ASP A 149 -18.03 1.80 -13.29
CA ASP A 149 -17.33 0.97 -14.28
C ASP A 149 -16.36 1.78 -15.17
N ASP A 150 -15.50 1.10 -15.93
CA ASP A 150 -14.55 1.76 -16.85
C ASP A 150 -15.27 2.51 -17.99
N ASP A 151 -16.52 2.17 -18.32
CA ASP A 151 -17.34 2.87 -19.32
C ASP A 151 -17.83 4.24 -18.82
N GLU A 152 -17.77 4.47 -17.51
CA GLU A 152 -18.16 5.72 -16.82
C GLU A 152 -16.98 6.59 -16.39
N LEU A 153 -15.76 6.28 -16.87
CA LEU A 153 -14.60 7.17 -16.72
C LEU A 153 -14.87 8.51 -17.41
N ASP A 154 -14.96 9.61 -16.65
CA ASP A 154 -15.26 10.92 -17.24
C ASP A 154 -14.10 11.41 -18.13
N PHE A 155 -12.85 11.30 -17.64
CA PHE A 155 -11.65 11.55 -18.45
C PHE A 155 -10.39 10.97 -17.80
N SER A 156 -9.32 10.84 -18.60
CA SER A 156 -7.98 10.60 -18.08
C SER A 156 -6.96 11.55 -18.70
N LEU A 157 -6.01 12.01 -17.89
CA LEU A 157 -4.85 12.76 -18.36
C LEU A 157 -3.62 11.86 -18.29
N PRO A 158 -2.89 11.68 -19.41
CA PRO A 158 -1.69 10.86 -19.42
C PRO A 158 -0.60 11.52 -18.57
N GLY A 159 0.14 10.70 -17.85
CA GLY A 159 1.22 11.12 -16.97
C GLY A 159 1.96 9.90 -16.45
N ARG A 160 3.09 10.11 -15.76
CA ARG A 160 3.80 8.99 -15.12
C ARG A 160 2.94 8.33 -14.04
N PHE A 161 2.17 9.15 -13.34
CA PHE A 161 0.99 8.70 -12.60
C PHE A 161 -0.23 9.29 -13.32
N PRO A 162 -1.02 8.47 -14.04
CA PRO A 162 -2.15 8.99 -14.81
C PRO A 162 -3.23 9.53 -13.86
N LEU A 163 -3.74 10.72 -14.16
CA LEU A 163 -4.95 11.21 -13.49
C LEU A 163 -6.15 10.55 -14.15
N ARG A 164 -6.79 9.63 -13.44
CA ARG A 164 -8.11 9.10 -13.81
C ARG A 164 -9.17 9.85 -13.02
N TRP A 165 -10.04 10.55 -13.71
CA TRP A 165 -11.17 11.23 -13.10
C TRP A 165 -12.43 10.44 -13.37
N GLN A 166 -13.05 9.95 -12.31
CA GLN A 166 -14.30 9.21 -12.37
C GLN A 166 -15.18 9.63 -11.21
N ARG A 167 -16.45 9.85 -11.52
CA ARG A 167 -17.51 10.03 -10.53
C ARG A 167 -18.16 8.71 -10.23
N SER A 168 -18.29 8.43 -8.94
CA SER A 168 -19.06 7.30 -8.41
C SER A 168 -20.37 7.81 -7.81
N TYR A 169 -21.46 7.08 -8.05
CA TYR A 169 -22.73 7.37 -7.39
C TYR A 169 -23.18 6.20 -6.52
N ASN A 170 -23.57 6.49 -5.29
CA ASN A 170 -24.13 5.53 -4.36
C ASN A 170 -25.37 6.13 -3.68
N SER A 171 -26.57 5.61 -4.01
CA SER A 171 -27.82 6.12 -3.45
C SER A 171 -28.01 5.86 -1.94
N LEU A 172 -27.18 5.00 -1.33
CA LEU A 172 -27.22 4.74 0.12
C LEU A 172 -26.31 5.68 0.92
N THR A 173 -25.36 6.35 0.27
CA THR A 173 -24.51 7.26 1.02
C THR A 173 -25.27 8.54 1.33
N THR A 174 -25.19 8.97 2.59
CA THR A 174 -25.70 10.28 3.03
C THR A 174 -24.64 11.36 2.88
N ARG A 175 -23.48 11.02 2.29
CA ARG A 175 -22.35 11.92 2.08
C ARG A 175 -22.58 12.82 0.88
N GLU A 176 -22.15 14.06 1.04
CA GLU A 176 -22.08 15.05 -0.02
C GLU A 176 -20.62 15.18 -0.46
N GLY A 177 -20.30 14.69 -1.66
CA GLY A 177 -19.02 14.93 -2.32
C GLY A 177 -19.06 16.20 -3.16
N LEU A 178 -18.03 16.41 -3.99
CA LEU A 178 -17.88 17.59 -4.84
C LEU A 178 -19.10 17.84 -5.77
N PHE A 179 -19.83 16.78 -6.14
CA PHE A 179 -20.98 16.85 -7.05
C PHE A 179 -22.34 16.66 -6.35
N GLY A 180 -22.38 16.80 -5.02
CA GLY A 180 -23.60 16.73 -4.24
C GLY A 180 -23.84 15.36 -3.60
N LEU A 181 -25.03 15.20 -3.01
CA LEU A 181 -25.42 14.01 -2.26
C LEU A 181 -25.34 12.74 -3.12
N GLY A 182 -24.70 11.70 -2.59
CA GLY A 182 -24.59 10.41 -3.28
C GLY A 182 -23.41 10.32 -4.25
N TRP A 183 -22.82 11.45 -4.64
CA TRP A 183 -21.69 11.50 -5.56
C TRP A 183 -20.37 11.55 -4.81
N ALA A 184 -19.38 10.81 -5.33
CA ALA A 184 -18.02 10.83 -4.84
C ALA A 184 -17.03 10.78 -6.01
N THR A 185 -15.83 11.27 -5.75
CA THR A 185 -14.65 11.12 -6.59
C THR A 185 -13.48 10.64 -5.74
N THR A 186 -12.36 10.28 -6.36
CA THR A 186 -11.11 9.99 -5.65
C THR A 186 -10.69 11.10 -4.68
N PHE A 187 -10.95 12.35 -5.04
CA PHE A 187 -10.61 13.53 -4.24
C PHE A 187 -11.59 13.83 -3.10
N ASP A 188 -12.76 13.18 -3.10
CA ASP A 188 -13.73 13.21 -2.00
C ASP A 188 -13.40 12.20 -0.90
N SER A 189 -12.34 11.39 -1.07
CA SER A 189 -11.90 10.44 -0.04
C SER A 189 -11.26 11.15 1.16
N TYR A 190 -11.50 10.61 2.36
CA TYR A 190 -10.98 11.16 3.62
C TYR A 190 -10.97 10.10 4.71
N LEU A 191 -10.31 10.41 5.83
CA LEU A 191 -10.42 9.62 7.05
C LEU A 191 -11.01 10.47 8.18
N THR A 192 -11.77 9.83 9.06
CA THR A 192 -12.07 10.36 10.39
C THR A 192 -11.37 9.50 11.43
N LEU A 193 -10.82 10.14 12.46
CA LEU A 193 -10.18 9.50 13.59
C LEU A 193 -11.08 9.60 14.82
N GLU A 194 -11.26 8.47 15.50
CA GLU A 194 -11.95 8.36 16.77
C GLU A 194 -11.08 7.56 17.74
N GLU A 195 -10.42 8.26 18.66
CA GLU A 195 -9.47 7.67 19.61
C GLU A 195 -8.36 6.85 18.91
N ASN A 196 -8.46 5.51 18.96
CA ASN A 196 -7.53 4.58 18.31
C ASN A 196 -8.07 3.98 17.01
N ASN A 197 -9.29 4.33 16.59
CA ASN A 197 -9.90 3.86 15.37
C ASN A 197 -9.86 4.93 14.28
N ALA A 198 -9.85 4.47 13.04
CA ALA A 198 -10.06 5.30 11.88
C ALA A 198 -11.17 4.72 11.02
N THR A 199 -11.98 5.60 10.44
CA THR A 199 -12.92 5.26 9.37
C THR A 199 -12.43 5.89 8.09
N TRP A 200 -12.10 5.07 7.12
CA TRP A 200 -11.75 5.49 5.78
C TRP A 200 -12.99 5.52 4.90
N PHE A 201 -13.16 6.65 4.25
CA PHE A 201 -14.21 6.94 3.32
C PHE A 201 -13.58 6.94 1.93
N ASP A 202 -13.77 5.86 1.17
CA ASP A 202 -13.08 5.67 -0.11
C ASP A 202 -13.73 6.47 -1.26
N GLU A 203 -13.10 6.40 -2.44
CA GLU A 203 -13.52 7.06 -3.68
C GLU A 203 -14.90 6.63 -4.19
N THR A 204 -15.36 5.44 -3.82
CA THR A 204 -16.65 4.88 -4.26
C THR A 204 -17.79 5.26 -3.31
N GLY A 205 -17.48 5.93 -2.22
CA GLY A 205 -18.45 6.26 -1.17
C GLY A 205 -18.61 5.17 -0.10
N ARG A 206 -17.77 4.13 -0.12
CA ARG A 206 -17.76 3.05 0.88
C ARG A 206 -17.04 3.53 2.15
N GLU A 207 -17.39 2.89 3.26
CA GLU A 207 -16.83 3.16 4.58
C GLU A 207 -16.15 1.91 5.11
N LEU A 208 -14.90 2.06 5.54
CA LEU A 208 -14.11 0.99 6.13
C LEU A 208 -13.50 1.46 7.45
N SER A 209 -13.94 0.88 8.55
CA SER A 209 -13.38 1.17 9.88
C SER A 209 -12.32 0.15 10.28
N PHE A 210 -11.23 0.63 10.87
CA PHE A 210 -10.12 -0.18 11.34
C PHE A 210 -9.43 0.46 12.55
N GLU A 211 -8.73 -0.36 13.33
CA GLU A 211 -7.83 0.14 14.38
C GLU A 211 -6.58 0.73 13.72
N LEU A 212 -6.18 1.93 14.13
CA LEU A 212 -4.98 2.57 13.61
C LEU A 212 -3.74 1.74 13.96
N PRO A 213 -2.90 1.36 12.97
CA PRO A 213 -1.67 0.64 13.25
C PRO A 213 -0.71 1.48 14.10
N PRO A 214 0.19 0.86 14.89
CA PRO A 214 1.35 1.54 15.47
C PRO A 214 2.20 2.26 14.41
N VAL A 215 2.96 3.28 14.81
CA VAL A 215 3.77 4.11 13.89
C VAL A 215 4.88 3.31 13.19
N ASP A 216 5.38 2.27 13.84
CA ASP A 216 6.50 1.43 13.39
C ASP A 216 6.05 0.20 12.59
N ARG A 217 4.74 0.00 12.41
CA ARG A 217 4.20 -1.24 11.82
C ARG A 217 3.12 -0.96 10.78
N ALA A 218 3.18 -1.68 9.66
CA ALA A 218 2.09 -1.72 8.70
C ALA A 218 0.99 -2.70 9.14
N PHE A 219 -0.26 -2.31 8.94
CA PHE A 219 -1.42 -3.19 9.05
C PHE A 219 -1.83 -3.67 7.66
N TYR A 220 -2.10 -4.96 7.54
CA TYR A 220 -2.48 -5.60 6.27
C TYR A 220 -3.88 -6.19 6.43
N SER A 221 -4.83 -5.70 5.64
CA SER A 221 -6.16 -6.25 5.60
C SER A 221 -6.33 -7.11 4.35
N ILE A 222 -6.13 -8.42 4.50
CA ILE A 222 -6.19 -9.37 3.38
C ILE A 222 -7.60 -9.44 2.79
N SER A 223 -8.65 -9.35 3.63
CA SER A 223 -10.03 -9.37 3.15
C SER A 223 -10.42 -8.13 2.34
N GLU A 224 -9.72 -7.02 2.58
CA GLU A 224 -9.98 -5.73 1.95
C GLU A 224 -8.97 -5.39 0.84
N GLY A 225 -7.90 -6.18 0.69
CA GLY A 225 -6.84 -5.92 -0.28
C GLY A 225 -6.10 -4.60 -0.05
N ILE A 226 -5.91 -4.19 1.22
CA ILE A 226 -5.24 -2.90 1.54
C ILE A 226 -4.13 -3.02 2.58
N ILE A 227 -3.20 -2.08 2.49
CA ILE A 227 -2.09 -1.86 3.42
C ILE A 227 -2.27 -0.48 4.07
N ILE A 228 -2.14 -0.41 5.38
CA ILE A 228 -2.32 0.83 6.16
C ILE A 228 -1.06 1.11 6.97
N ARG A 229 -0.59 2.36 6.91
CA ARG A 229 0.56 2.85 7.68
C ARG A 229 0.26 4.22 8.26
N ARG A 230 0.90 4.55 9.39
CA ARG A 230 0.88 5.91 9.96
C ARG A 230 2.27 6.38 10.32
N ASN A 231 2.49 7.69 10.37
CA ASN A 231 3.74 8.30 10.84
C ASN A 231 3.55 9.03 12.19
N GLU A 232 4.65 9.53 12.75
CA GLU A 232 4.64 10.31 14.01
C GLU A 232 3.89 11.65 13.87
N SER A 233 3.82 12.21 12.67
CA SER A 233 3.10 13.45 12.36
C SER A 233 1.58 13.29 12.32
N GLY A 234 1.06 12.06 12.41
CA GLY A 234 -0.36 11.76 12.31
C GLY A 234 -0.87 11.62 10.87
N ASP A 235 0.02 11.58 9.87
CA ASP A 235 -0.36 11.23 8.51
C ASP A 235 -0.67 9.73 8.42
N VAL A 236 -1.63 9.38 7.57
CA VAL A 236 -2.03 7.99 7.33
C VAL A 236 -1.91 7.70 5.83
N ALA A 237 -1.28 6.60 5.48
CA ALA A 237 -1.20 6.10 4.12
C ALA A 237 -2.02 4.80 3.98
N ILE A 238 -2.85 4.73 2.94
CA ILE A 238 -3.60 3.54 2.56
C ILE A 238 -3.18 3.17 1.14
N ALA A 239 -2.72 1.94 0.94
CA ALA A 239 -2.34 1.42 -0.37
C ALA A 239 -3.17 0.21 -0.75
N ASP A 240 -3.33 0.01 -2.04
CA ASP A 240 -3.78 -1.26 -2.59
C ASP A 240 -2.70 -2.33 -2.30
N ASP A 241 -3.08 -3.58 -2.12
CA ASP A 241 -2.16 -4.66 -1.73
C ASP A 241 -1.10 -5.00 -2.79
N ASP A 242 -1.39 -4.70 -4.06
CA ASP A 242 -0.47 -4.76 -5.18
C ASP A 242 0.46 -3.52 -5.28
N GLY A 243 0.22 -2.49 -4.48
CA GLY A 243 1.00 -1.25 -4.45
C GLY A 243 0.75 -0.31 -5.63
N ALA A 244 -0.30 -0.56 -6.44
CA ALA A 244 -0.61 0.25 -7.62
C ALA A 244 -0.95 1.70 -7.26
N VAL A 245 -1.72 1.90 -6.19
CA VAL A 245 -2.08 3.23 -5.69
C VAL A 245 -1.84 3.34 -4.18
N TRP A 246 -1.08 4.36 -3.81
CA TRP A 246 -0.88 4.85 -2.45
C TRP A 246 -1.63 6.16 -2.29
N ARG A 247 -2.49 6.22 -1.27
CA ARG A 247 -3.29 7.38 -0.89
C ARG A 247 -2.72 7.93 0.41
N LEU A 248 -2.16 9.14 0.39
CA LEU A 248 -1.65 9.82 1.57
C LEU A 248 -2.73 10.76 2.12
N TYR A 249 -3.05 10.63 3.40
CA TYR A 249 -4.00 11.47 4.10
C TYR A 249 -3.31 12.26 5.20
N LYS A 250 -3.61 13.56 5.27
CA LYS A 250 -3.02 14.48 6.24
C LYS A 250 -4.08 15.15 7.12
N PRO A 251 -3.82 15.35 8.42
CA PRO A 251 -4.75 16.03 9.32
C PRO A 251 -5.05 17.44 8.84
N THR A 252 -6.33 17.85 8.88
CA THR A 252 -6.68 19.23 8.57
C THR A 252 -6.33 20.16 9.73
N ARG A 253 -5.93 21.39 9.42
CA ARG A 253 -5.61 22.40 10.45
C ARG A 253 -6.82 22.77 11.31
N ALA A 254 -8.02 22.79 10.72
CA ALA A 254 -9.25 23.15 11.41
C ALA A 254 -9.73 22.03 12.35
N ASN A 255 -9.59 20.76 11.91
CA ASN A 255 -9.92 19.60 12.72
C ASN A 255 -8.92 18.45 12.47
N PRO A 256 -7.96 18.22 13.38
CA PRO A 256 -6.98 17.15 13.24
C PRO A 256 -7.57 15.73 13.26
N SER A 257 -8.82 15.54 13.71
CA SER A 257 -9.51 14.24 13.61
C SER A 257 -10.03 13.94 12.21
N ILE A 258 -9.96 14.89 11.28
CA ILE A 258 -10.31 14.68 9.87
C ILE A 258 -9.02 14.78 9.06
N LEU A 259 -8.73 13.73 8.29
CA LEU A 259 -7.59 13.71 7.37
C LEU A 259 -8.10 13.75 5.93
N ARG A 260 -7.52 14.63 5.12
CA ARG A 260 -7.88 14.77 3.69
C ARG A 260 -6.80 14.19 2.80
N LEU A 261 -7.21 13.68 1.64
CA LEU A 261 -6.28 13.20 0.63
C LEU A 261 -5.32 14.33 0.25
N ALA A 262 -4.04 14.06 0.38
CA ALA A 262 -2.94 14.99 0.12
C ALA A 262 -2.11 14.57 -1.10
N SER A 263 -2.04 13.28 -1.40
CA SER A 263 -1.40 12.81 -2.63
C SER A 263 -1.87 11.42 -3.03
N LEU A 264 -1.81 11.15 -4.33
CA LEU A 264 -1.90 9.81 -4.92
C LEU A 264 -0.54 9.47 -5.52
N SER A 265 -0.02 8.28 -5.28
CA SER A 265 1.27 7.87 -5.84
C SER A 265 1.34 6.38 -6.12
N ASP A 266 2.29 5.96 -6.95
CA ASP A 266 2.65 4.56 -7.09
C ASP A 266 3.87 4.20 -6.23
N GLU A 267 4.22 2.92 -6.20
CA GLU A 267 5.42 2.42 -5.52
C GLU A 267 6.75 2.97 -6.10
N TYR A 268 6.70 3.56 -7.29
CA TYR A 268 7.86 4.10 -8.01
C TYR A 268 8.07 5.60 -7.77
N GLY A 269 7.21 6.23 -6.98
CA GLY A 269 7.29 7.64 -6.62
C GLY A 269 6.73 8.59 -7.68
N ASN A 270 6.03 8.08 -8.69
CA ASN A 270 5.20 8.93 -9.53
C ASN A 270 3.96 9.33 -8.73
N ALA A 271 3.57 10.61 -8.78
CA ALA A 271 2.52 11.10 -7.91
C ALA A 271 1.71 12.26 -8.50
N LEU A 272 0.49 12.39 -8.00
CA LEU A 272 -0.34 13.58 -8.01
C LEU A 272 -0.26 14.20 -6.61
N LEU A 273 0.21 15.44 -6.53
CA LEU A 273 0.50 16.18 -5.29
C LEU A 273 -0.50 17.31 -5.07
#